data_AF-A0A0M9DWA5-F1
#
_entry.id   AF-A0A0M9DWA5-F1
#
_cell.length_a   1.000
_cell.length_b   1.000
_cell.length_c   1.000
_cell.angle_alpha   90.00
_cell.angle_beta   90.00
_cell.angle_gamma   90.00
#
_symmetry.space_group_name_H-M   'P 1'
#
loop_
_entity.id
_entity.type
_entity.pdbx_description
1 polymer ?
#
loop_
_entity_poly.entity_id
_entity_poly.type
_entity_poly.pdbx_seq_one_letter_code
_entity_poly.pdbx_strand_id
1 'polypeptide(L)'
;MNIEKLTEITPDLSKMPEKAISELSEKMDLLLAEMNEIMCKRPDVKSLVGEDNIQMMKDNHANHLRFVYSLLKQYNKKVLVDTVCWVYRSYRSRGFHVNYWAAQINTWIEIFKKHLSNTTYEAISPLYEWFSITIPHFSNLSDEELSNAQISVSCDKET
;
A
#
# COMPACT_ATOMS: atom_id res chain seq x y z
N MET A 1 16.26 -2.18 7.47
CA MET A 1 16.52 -2.65 6.08
C MET A 1 16.45 -1.43 5.19
N ASN A 2 17.40 -1.25 4.27
CA ASN A 2 17.44 -0.08 3.39
C ASN A 2 16.61 -0.30 2.10
N ILE A 3 16.43 0.75 1.31
CA ILE A 3 15.65 0.73 0.05
C ILE A 3 16.23 -0.26 -0.97
N GLU A 4 17.56 -0.38 -1.05
CA GLU A 4 18.23 -1.32 -1.95
C GLU A 4 17.80 -2.76 -1.65
N LYS A 5 17.89 -3.17 -0.38
CA LYS A 5 17.51 -4.52 0.04
C LYS A 5 16.01 -4.77 -0.07
N LEU A 6 15.15 -3.76 0.11
CA LEU A 6 13.72 -3.86 -0.20
C LEU A 6 13.47 -4.14 -1.69
N THR A 7 14.24 -3.49 -2.56
CA THR A 7 14.18 -3.68 -4.02
C THR A 7 14.61 -5.08 -4.44
N GLU A 8 15.65 -5.63 -3.79
CA GLU A 8 16.14 -6.99 -4.04
C GLU A 8 15.11 -8.07 -3.71
N ILE A 9 14.43 -7.94 -2.57
CA ILE A 9 13.43 -8.93 -2.12
C ILE A 9 12.05 -8.72 -2.77
N THR A 10 11.90 -7.70 -3.62
CA THR A 10 10.65 -7.44 -4.32
C THR A 10 10.38 -8.56 -5.34
N PRO A 11 9.19 -9.16 -5.37
CA PRO A 11 8.85 -10.23 -6.30
C PRO A 11 9.01 -9.77 -7.75
N ASP A 12 9.32 -10.68 -8.66
CA ASP A 12 9.32 -10.36 -10.09
C ASP A 12 7.91 -10.58 -10.67
N LEU A 13 7.27 -9.49 -11.09
CA LEU A 13 5.92 -9.50 -11.68
C LEU A 13 5.96 -9.28 -13.19
N SER A 14 7.14 -9.30 -13.82
CA SER A 14 7.30 -9.08 -15.27
C SER A 14 6.57 -10.10 -16.15
N LYS A 15 6.15 -11.24 -15.58
CA LYS A 15 5.47 -12.35 -16.27
C LYS A 15 4.01 -12.51 -15.87
N MET A 16 3.37 -11.46 -15.34
CA MET A 16 1.94 -11.49 -15.02
C MET A 16 1.13 -11.86 -16.29
N PRO A 17 0.27 -12.89 -16.26
CA PRO A 17 -0.52 -13.26 -17.43
C PRO A 17 -1.48 -12.15 -17.84
N GLU A 18 -1.59 -11.86 -19.14
CA GLU A 18 -2.50 -10.82 -19.66
C GLU A 18 -3.94 -11.03 -19.22
N LYS A 19 -4.39 -12.29 -19.16
CA LYS A 19 -5.73 -12.64 -18.66
C LYS A 19 -5.94 -12.24 -17.19
N ALA A 20 -4.91 -12.36 -16.36
CA ALA A 20 -4.97 -11.96 -14.96
C ALA A 20 -5.02 -10.44 -14.81
N ILE A 21 -4.30 -9.72 -15.68
CA ILE A 21 -4.35 -8.25 -15.76
C ILE A 21 -5.74 -7.78 -16.22
N SER A 22 -6.33 -8.44 -17.22
CA SER A 22 -7.68 -8.14 -17.71
C SER A 22 -8.73 -8.37 -16.63
N GLU A 23 -8.71 -9.54 -15.98
CA GLU A 23 -9.65 -9.87 -14.91
C GLU A 23 -9.56 -8.88 -13.76
N LEU A 24 -8.34 -8.51 -13.34
CA LEU A 24 -8.14 -7.49 -12.31
C LEU A 24 -8.82 -6.19 -12.72
N SER A 25 -8.56 -5.71 -13.94
CA SER A 25 -9.15 -4.47 -14.49
C SER A 25 -10.67 -4.50 -14.51
N GLU A 26 -11.26 -5.60 -14.96
CA GLU A 26 -12.72 -5.79 -15.05
C GLU A 26 -13.39 -5.79 -13.68
N LYS A 27 -12.66 -6.19 -12.63
CA LYS A 27 -13.17 -6.28 -11.25
C LYS A 27 -12.80 -5.09 -10.37
N MET A 28 -11.96 -4.15 -10.81
CA MET A 28 -11.44 -3.05 -9.97
C MET A 28 -12.54 -2.29 -9.20
N ASP A 29 -13.67 -1.97 -9.84
CA ASP A 29 -14.76 -1.23 -9.20
C ASP A 29 -15.42 -2.04 -8.08
N LEU A 30 -15.65 -3.34 -8.30
CA LEU A 30 -16.17 -4.27 -7.29
C LEU A 30 -15.20 -4.38 -6.10
N LEU A 31 -13.91 -4.59 -6.39
CA LEU A 31 -12.88 -4.76 -5.36
C LEU A 31 -12.75 -3.48 -4.52
N LEU A 32 -12.76 -2.31 -5.16
CA LEU A 32 -12.68 -1.01 -4.50
C LEU A 32 -13.90 -0.74 -3.62
N ALA A 33 -15.10 -1.04 -4.12
CA ALA A 33 -16.34 -0.86 -3.37
C ALA A 33 -16.33 -1.70 -2.08
N GLU A 34 -15.98 -2.98 -2.20
CA GLU A 34 -15.91 -3.89 -1.05
C GLU A 34 -14.80 -3.50 -0.06
N MET A 35 -13.64 -3.05 -0.56
CA MET A 35 -12.54 -2.55 0.28
C MET A 35 -12.98 -1.38 1.15
N ASN A 36 -13.64 -0.40 0.52
CA ASN A 36 -14.14 0.77 1.23
C ASN A 36 -15.23 0.40 2.22
N GLU A 37 -16.14 -0.51 1.86
CA GLU A 37 -17.19 -1.00 2.76
C GLU A 37 -16.60 -1.66 4.01
N ILE A 38 -15.69 -2.62 3.84
CA ILE A 38 -15.09 -3.38 4.94
C ILE A 38 -14.30 -2.43 5.86
N MET A 39 -13.42 -1.61 5.29
CA MET A 39 -12.57 -0.72 6.09
C MET A 39 -13.38 0.36 6.82
N CYS A 40 -14.42 0.93 6.19
CA CYS A 40 -15.28 1.92 6.84
C CYS A 40 -16.14 1.34 7.97
N LYS A 41 -16.44 0.04 7.92
CA LYS A 41 -17.21 -0.66 8.98
C LYS A 41 -16.36 -1.08 10.17
N ARG A 42 -15.03 -0.93 10.10
CA ARG A 42 -14.16 -1.29 11.23
C ARG A 42 -14.43 -0.38 12.43
N PRO A 43 -14.56 -0.95 13.65
CA PRO A 43 -14.80 -0.14 14.85
C PRO A 43 -13.60 0.76 15.19
N ASP A 44 -12.40 0.40 14.75
CA ASP A 44 -11.15 1.13 15.00
C ASP A 44 -10.73 2.05 13.83
N VAL A 45 -11.55 2.21 12.78
CA VAL A 45 -11.13 2.91 11.54
C VAL A 45 -10.59 4.31 11.81
N LYS A 46 -11.23 5.07 12.70
CA LYS A 46 -10.80 6.43 13.08
C LYS A 46 -9.47 6.43 13.82
N SER A 47 -9.20 5.43 14.65
CA SER A 47 -7.89 5.24 15.28
C SER A 47 -6.81 4.81 14.29
N LEU A 48 -7.19 4.15 13.18
CA LEU A 48 -6.26 3.74 12.13
C LEU A 48 -5.88 4.89 11.20
N VAL A 49 -6.83 5.75 10.82
CA VAL A 49 -6.58 6.77 9.78
C VAL A 49 -6.57 8.20 10.31
N GLY A 50 -7.09 8.45 11.51
CA GLY A 50 -7.39 9.80 12.03
C GLY A 50 -8.85 10.18 11.79
N GLU A 51 -9.37 11.10 12.62
CA GLU A 51 -10.81 11.40 12.66
C GLU A 51 -11.40 11.91 11.33
N ASP A 52 -10.65 12.74 10.60
CA ASP A 52 -11.11 13.42 9.39
C ASP A 52 -10.56 12.80 8.08
N ASN A 53 -9.95 11.62 8.17
CA ASN A 53 -9.16 11.03 7.07
C ASN A 53 -9.88 9.89 6.32
N ILE A 54 -11.16 9.64 6.58
CA ILE A 54 -11.91 8.56 5.92
C ILE A 54 -11.94 8.72 4.40
N GLN A 55 -12.14 9.94 3.89
CA GLN A 55 -12.13 10.17 2.45
C GLN A 55 -10.74 9.91 1.86
N MET A 56 -9.69 10.38 2.54
CA MET A 56 -8.30 10.16 2.13
C MET A 56 -7.93 8.67 2.12
N MET A 57 -8.47 7.88 3.05
CA MET A 57 -8.34 6.42 3.04
C MET A 57 -8.97 5.81 1.78
N LYS A 58 -10.20 6.22 1.42
CA LYS A 58 -10.86 5.73 0.20
C LYS A 58 -10.08 6.11 -1.07
N ASP A 59 -9.57 7.33 -1.11
CA ASP A 59 -8.72 7.80 -2.21
C ASP A 59 -7.43 6.97 -2.28
N ASN A 60 -6.83 6.62 -1.14
CA ASN A 60 -5.69 5.72 -1.07
C ASN A 60 -6.01 4.34 -1.64
N HIS A 61 -7.16 3.75 -1.30
CA HIS A 61 -7.57 2.45 -1.84
C HIS A 61 -7.71 2.48 -3.37
N ALA A 62 -8.32 3.55 -3.91
CA ALA A 62 -8.44 3.75 -5.35
C ALA A 62 -7.07 3.93 -6.02
N ASN A 63 -6.19 4.73 -5.41
CA ASN A 63 -4.81 4.93 -5.86
C ASN A 63 -4.01 3.63 -5.84
N HIS A 64 -4.16 2.81 -4.81
CA HIS A 64 -3.51 1.51 -4.68
C HIS A 64 -3.87 0.60 -5.85
N LEU A 65 -5.16 0.41 -6.16
CA LEU A 65 -5.57 -0.44 -7.28
C LEU A 65 -5.08 0.09 -8.62
N ARG A 66 -5.22 1.40 -8.88
CA ARG A 66 -4.73 2.02 -10.12
C ARG A 66 -3.23 1.84 -10.29
N PHE A 67 -2.48 2.03 -9.20
CA PHE A 67 -1.04 1.87 -9.18
C PHE A 67 -0.64 0.41 -9.46
N VAL A 68 -1.20 -0.54 -8.71
CA VAL A 68 -0.93 -1.98 -8.91
C VAL A 68 -1.26 -2.38 -10.35
N TYR A 69 -2.43 -2.01 -10.87
CA TYR A 69 -2.80 -2.29 -12.26
C TYR A 69 -1.77 -1.72 -13.26
N SER A 70 -1.36 -0.46 -13.10
CA SER A 70 -0.35 0.15 -13.98
C SER A 70 1.01 -0.55 -13.89
N LEU A 71 1.40 -0.97 -12.68
CA LEU A 71 2.65 -1.65 -12.40
C LEU A 71 2.66 -3.06 -13.03
N LEU A 72 1.53 -3.77 -13.02
CA LEU A 72 1.41 -5.09 -13.64
C LEU A 72 1.50 -5.02 -15.17
N LYS A 73 1.06 -3.90 -15.78
CA LYS A 73 1.22 -3.67 -17.23
C LYS A 73 2.65 -3.31 -17.61
N GLN A 74 3.37 -2.61 -16.74
CA GLN A 74 4.73 -2.16 -16.99
C GLN A 74 5.55 -2.26 -15.70
N TYR A 75 6.08 -3.46 -15.46
CA TYR A 75 6.73 -3.74 -14.20
C TYR A 75 8.05 -2.99 -14.03
N ASN A 76 8.20 -2.28 -12.92
CA ASN A 76 9.44 -1.64 -12.53
C ASN A 76 9.61 -1.70 -11.00
N LYS A 77 10.61 -2.48 -10.55
CA LYS A 77 10.90 -2.69 -9.12
C LYS A 77 11.19 -1.39 -8.37
N LYS A 78 11.97 -0.50 -8.98
CA LYS A 78 12.35 0.77 -8.35
C LYS A 78 11.13 1.67 -8.16
N VAL A 79 10.29 1.76 -9.18
CA VAL A 79 9.03 2.52 -9.11
C VAL A 79 8.11 1.96 -8.02
N LEU A 80 8.01 0.63 -7.89
CA LEU A 80 7.26 0.00 -6.79
C LEU A 80 7.78 0.45 -5.42
N VAL A 81 9.06 0.25 -5.14
CA VAL A 81 9.62 0.55 -3.81
C VAL A 81 9.55 2.04 -3.50
N ASP A 82 9.93 2.91 -4.43
CA ASP A 82 9.91 4.37 -4.23
C ASP A 82 8.49 4.88 -3.96
N THR A 83 7.50 4.35 -4.70
CA THR A 83 6.09 4.74 -4.52
C THR A 83 5.57 4.30 -3.15
N VAL A 84 5.89 3.09 -2.71
CA VAL A 84 5.46 2.57 -1.40
C VAL A 84 6.10 3.38 -0.27
N CYS A 85 7.40 3.68 -0.34
CA CYS A 85 8.06 4.59 0.59
C CYS A 85 7.34 5.94 0.67
N TRP A 86 7.01 6.53 -0.49
CA TRP A 86 6.30 7.80 -0.54
C TRP A 86 4.89 7.73 0.05
N VAL A 87 4.16 6.64 -0.18
CA VAL A 87 2.83 6.42 0.43
C VAL A 87 2.95 6.34 1.95
N TYR A 88 3.88 5.55 2.50
CA TYR A 88 4.03 5.47 3.96
C TYR A 88 4.29 6.86 4.55
N ARG A 89 5.25 7.62 4.02
CA ARG A 89 5.55 8.97 4.50
C ARG A 89 4.37 9.93 4.40
N SER A 90 3.71 9.97 3.25
CA SER A 90 2.66 10.94 2.95
C SER A 90 1.42 10.76 3.83
N TYR A 91 1.14 9.53 4.25
CA TYR A 91 -0.02 9.23 5.09
C TYR A 91 0.34 9.21 6.57
N ARG A 92 1.56 8.77 6.94
CA ARG A 92 2.07 8.88 8.31
C ARG A 92 2.13 10.34 8.78
N SER A 93 2.59 11.26 7.93
CA SER A 93 2.60 12.70 8.26
C SER A 93 1.20 13.31 8.42
N ARG A 94 0.16 12.62 7.97
CA ARG A 94 -1.25 13.03 8.07
C ARG A 94 -2.03 12.28 9.16
N GLY A 95 -1.34 11.54 10.02
CA GLY A 95 -1.94 10.89 11.19
C GLY A 95 -2.40 9.44 10.97
N PHE A 96 -2.05 8.80 9.85
CA PHE A 96 -2.30 7.37 9.69
C PHE A 96 -1.42 6.56 10.67
N HIS A 97 -2.05 5.66 11.41
CA HIS A 97 -1.40 4.79 12.36
C HIS A 97 -0.71 3.61 11.66
N VAL A 98 0.40 3.10 12.20
CA VAL A 98 1.15 1.98 11.60
C VAL A 98 0.29 0.72 11.39
N ASN A 99 -0.66 0.47 12.28
CA ASN A 99 -1.58 -0.67 12.17
C ASN A 99 -2.54 -0.58 10.97
N TYR A 100 -2.73 0.60 10.38
CA TYR A 100 -3.54 0.76 9.17
C TYR A 100 -3.00 -0.08 8.03
N TRP A 101 -1.67 -0.14 7.86
CA TRP A 101 -1.03 -0.87 6.77
C TRP A 101 -1.36 -2.36 6.82
N ALA A 102 -1.26 -2.97 8.01
CA ALA A 102 -1.64 -4.36 8.20
C ALA A 102 -3.14 -4.57 7.95
N ALA A 103 -3.99 -3.67 8.46
CA ALA A 103 -5.43 -3.76 8.27
C ALA A 103 -5.83 -3.71 6.79
N GLN A 104 -5.28 -2.77 6.01
CA GLN A 104 -5.65 -2.65 4.60
C GLN A 104 -5.08 -3.78 3.73
N ILE A 105 -3.84 -4.22 3.96
CA ILE A 105 -3.22 -5.27 3.15
C ILE A 105 -3.92 -6.61 3.39
N ASN A 106 -4.24 -6.94 4.63
CA ASN A 106 -5.03 -8.13 4.94
C ASN A 106 -6.42 -8.07 4.30
N THR A 107 -7.06 -6.89 4.30
CA THR A 107 -8.37 -6.72 3.67
C THR A 107 -8.29 -6.93 2.15
N TRP A 108 -7.25 -6.40 1.48
CA TRP A 108 -7.03 -6.67 0.06
C TRP A 108 -6.83 -8.14 -0.24
N ILE A 109 -6.02 -8.85 0.55
CA ILE A 109 -5.78 -10.29 0.39
C ILE A 109 -7.11 -11.06 0.43
N GLU A 110 -7.96 -10.79 1.42
CA GLU A 110 -9.27 -11.46 1.55
C GLU A 110 -10.21 -11.13 0.38
N ILE A 111 -10.29 -9.86 -0.02
CA ILE A 111 -11.11 -9.43 -1.17
C ILE A 111 -10.64 -10.11 -2.46
N PHE A 112 -9.32 -10.19 -2.67
CA PHE A 112 -8.76 -10.78 -3.87
C PHE A 112 -9.00 -12.27 -3.92
N LYS A 113 -8.80 -12.96 -2.79
CA LYS A 113 -9.09 -14.39 -2.66
C LYS A 113 -10.56 -14.72 -2.90
N LYS A 114 -11.47 -13.80 -2.51
CA LYS A 114 -12.91 -13.96 -2.69
C LYS A 114 -13.36 -13.76 -4.13
N HIS A 115 -12.80 -12.77 -4.83
CA HIS A 115 -13.36 -12.29 -6.10
C HIS A 115 -12.55 -12.63 -7.33
N LEU A 116 -11.24 -12.83 -7.22
CA LEU A 116 -10.40 -13.17 -8.36
C LEU A 116 -10.43 -14.68 -8.57
N SER A 117 -10.26 -15.11 -9.82
CA SER A 117 -9.98 -16.52 -10.10
C SER A 117 -8.72 -16.98 -9.37
N ASN A 118 -8.63 -18.28 -9.07
CA ASN A 118 -7.43 -18.85 -8.42
C ASN A 118 -6.15 -18.48 -9.18
N THR A 119 -6.17 -18.55 -10.51
CA THR A 119 -5.01 -18.18 -11.35
C THR A 119 -4.61 -16.73 -11.18
N THR A 120 -5.56 -15.80 -11.15
CA THR A 120 -5.26 -14.37 -10.97
C THR A 120 -4.84 -14.06 -9.54
N TYR A 121 -5.47 -14.70 -8.56
CA TYR A 121 -5.08 -14.58 -7.15
C TYR A 121 -3.66 -15.10 -6.91
N GLU A 122 -3.32 -16.29 -7.40
CA GLU A 122 -1.97 -16.87 -7.30
C GLU A 122 -0.92 -16.01 -8.00
N ALA A 123 -1.26 -15.36 -9.12
CA ALA A 123 -0.35 -14.47 -9.82
C ALA A 123 -0.07 -13.17 -9.03
N ILE A 124 -1.06 -12.63 -8.31
CA ILE A 124 -0.93 -11.36 -7.58
C ILE A 124 -0.49 -11.54 -6.12
N SER A 125 -0.74 -12.71 -5.51
CA SER A 125 -0.46 -12.94 -4.08
C SER A 125 0.98 -12.68 -3.67
N PRO A 126 2.03 -12.96 -4.49
CA PRO A 126 3.41 -12.67 -4.09
C PRO A 126 3.65 -11.18 -3.82
N LEU A 127 2.95 -10.28 -4.53
CA LEU A 127 3.03 -8.84 -4.28
C LEU A 127 2.42 -8.47 -2.92
N TYR A 128 1.30 -9.09 -2.55
CA TYR A 128 0.61 -8.79 -1.29
C TYR A 128 1.28 -9.44 -0.08
N GLU A 129 1.85 -10.62 -0.26
CA GLU A 129 2.76 -11.23 0.70
C GLU A 129 3.98 -10.33 0.95
N TRP A 130 4.59 -9.81 -0.14
CA TRP A 130 5.68 -8.85 -0.03
C TRP A 130 5.25 -7.57 0.71
N PHE A 131 4.09 -6.98 0.38
CA PHE A 131 3.57 -5.83 1.12
C PHE A 131 3.45 -6.16 2.61
N SER A 132 2.88 -7.31 2.97
CA SER A 132 2.65 -7.72 4.35
C SER A 132 3.97 -7.87 5.14
N ILE A 133 4.95 -8.59 4.60
CA ILE A 133 6.22 -8.83 5.31
C ILE A 133 7.09 -7.56 5.43
N THR A 134 6.90 -6.59 4.53
CA THR A 134 7.70 -5.37 4.49
C THR A 134 7.11 -4.20 5.27
N ILE A 135 5.90 -4.31 5.83
CA ILE A 135 5.27 -3.27 6.67
C ILE A 135 6.24 -2.69 7.72
N PRO A 136 6.95 -3.50 8.54
CA PRO A 136 7.84 -2.95 9.56
C PRO A 136 8.98 -2.13 8.97
N HIS A 137 9.47 -2.49 7.79
CA HIS A 137 10.58 -1.80 7.14
C HIS A 137 10.16 -0.46 6.56
N PHE A 138 9.02 -0.40 5.85
CA PHE A 138 8.51 0.86 5.34
C PHE A 138 8.08 1.81 6.47
N SER A 139 7.54 1.27 7.57
CA SER A 139 7.19 2.07 8.75
C SER A 139 8.43 2.71 9.36
N ASN A 140 9.49 1.93 9.62
CA ASN A 140 10.72 2.44 10.20
C ASN A 140 11.39 3.50 9.31
N LEU A 141 11.46 3.25 7.99
CA LEU A 141 12.02 4.23 7.05
C LEU A 141 11.22 5.55 7.07
N SER A 142 9.89 5.48 7.16
CA SER A 142 9.06 6.68 7.25
C SER A 142 9.25 7.44 8.56
N ASP A 143 9.43 6.72 9.68
CA ASP A 143 9.61 7.34 11.00
C ASP A 143 11.01 7.97 11.15
N GLU A 144 12.06 7.33 10.64
CA GLU A 144 13.43 7.87 10.59
C GLU A 144 13.49 9.19 9.81
N GLU A 145 12.86 9.25 8.63
CA GLU A 145 12.82 10.47 7.83
C GLU A 145 12.01 11.59 8.49
N LEU A 146 10.86 11.27 9.10
CA LEU A 146 10.05 12.25 9.83
C LEU A 146 10.81 12.84 11.03
N SER A 147 11.55 12.00 11.76
CA SER A 147 12.43 12.45 12.86
C SER A 147 13.51 13.40 12.36
N ASN A 148 14.19 13.04 11.26
CA ASN A 148 15.26 13.87 10.69
C ASN A 148 14.74 15.23 10.20
N ALA A 149 13.54 15.28 9.60
CA ALA A 149 12.91 16.52 9.17
C ALA A 149 12.52 17.45 10.35
N GLN A 150 12.15 16.89 11.50
CA GLN A 150 11.86 17.68 12.71
C GLN A 150 13.13 18.28 13.33
N ILE A 151 14.25 17.54 13.29
CA ILE A 151 15.55 18.02 13.76
C ILE A 151 16.04 19.19 12.88
N SER A 152 15.96 19.07 11.55
CA SER A 152 16.40 20.14 10.66
C SER A 152 15.61 21.45 10.84
N VAL A 153 14.28 21.36 11.01
CA VAL A 153 13.43 22.55 11.24
C VAL A 153 13.67 23.19 12.62
N SER A 154 14.15 22.42 13.59
CA SER A 154 14.45 22.94 14.94
C SER A 154 15.79 23.70 14.97
N CYS A 155 16.80 23.25 14.23
CA CYS A 155 18.08 23.96 14.12
C CYS A 155 17.98 25.30 13.37
N ASP A 156 17.06 25.44 12.41
CA ASP A 156 16.87 26.68 11.65
C ASP A 156 16.10 27.78 12.42
N LYS A 157 15.59 27.48 13.63
CA LYS A 157 14.82 28.43 14.46
C LYS A 157 15.63 29.08 15.58
N GLU A 158 16.92 28.78 15.70
CA GLU A 158 17.81 29.33 16.74
C GLU A 158 18.84 30.36 16.23
N THR A 159 18.63 30.98 15.06
CA THR A 159 19.43 32.11 14.55
C THR A 159 18.59 33.35 14.33
#